data_AF-A0A7C1KR26-F1
#
_entry.id   AF-A0A7C1KR26-F1
#
_cell.length_a   1.000
_cell.length_b   1.000
_cell.length_c   1.000
_cell.angle_alpha   90.00
_cell.angle_beta   90.00
_cell.angle_gamma   90.00
#
_symmetry.space_group_name_H-M   'P 1'
#
loop_
_entity.id
_entity.type
_entity.pdbx_description
1 polymer ?
#
loop_
_entity_poly.entity_id
_entity_poly.type
_entity_poly.pdbx_seq_one_letter_code
_entity_poly.pdbx_strand_id
1 'polypeptide(L)'
;MSPTVVGFIRVSLISLLVGVVMGVLMAAGAFSGACRPGLITTAHAHINLLGFVCMLIFGVGYHILPRFSGKPLYSERLATVQLWLNITGLVGVFAMLLAAAYSEADLMRYGVAPFGAVFALGAVLFTFNLLKTMGGAPAPPVVPPKPASRP
;
A
#
# COMPACT_ATOMS: atom_id res chain seq x y z
N MET A 1 17.22 -3.60 2.66
CA MET A 1 15.88 -3.36 2.06
C MET A 1 15.97 -2.13 1.19
N SER A 2 15.30 -2.07 0.03
CA SER A 2 15.28 -0.82 -0.75
C SER A 2 14.51 0.27 0.01
N PRO A 3 14.86 1.56 -0.16
CA PRO A 3 14.14 2.66 0.48
C PRO A 3 12.63 2.63 0.22
N THR A 4 12.23 2.21 -0.98
CA THR A 4 10.83 2.09 -1.41
C THR A 4 10.06 1.05 -0.59
N VAL A 5 10.65 -0.14 -0.36
CA VAL A 5 10.05 -1.17 0.50
C VAL A 5 9.82 -0.65 1.93
N VAL A 6 10.82 0.05 2.48
CA VAL A 6 10.69 0.66 3.81
C VAL A 6 9.61 1.74 3.81
N GLY A 7 9.47 2.49 2.71
CA GLY A 7 8.39 3.46 2.52
C GLY A 7 7.00 2.84 2.67
N PHE A 8 6.73 1.76 1.95
CA PHE A 8 5.47 1.02 2.07
C PHE A 8 5.19 0.56 3.51
N ILE A 9 6.19 -0.02 4.17
CA ILE A 9 6.06 -0.51 5.55
C ILE A 9 5.80 0.65 6.52
N ARG A 10 6.48 1.78 6.37
CA ARG A 10 6.26 2.97 7.22
C ARG A 10 4.83 3.49 7.07
N VAL A 11 4.35 3.66 5.84
CA VAL A 11 2.97 4.13 5.57
C VAL A 11 1.94 3.15 6.14
N SER A 12 2.21 1.85 6.02
CA SER A 12 1.40 0.79 6.62
C SER A 12 1.27 0.93 8.14
N LEU A 13 2.39 1.05 8.84
CA LEU A 13 2.40 1.15 10.31
C LEU A 13 1.75 2.44 10.80
N ILE A 14 1.98 3.56 10.10
CA ILE A 14 1.32 4.84 10.39
C ILE A 14 -0.19 4.71 10.21
N SER A 15 -0.63 4.11 9.11
CA SER A 15 -2.06 3.93 8.80
C SER A 15 -2.75 2.99 9.78
N LEU A 16 -2.07 1.94 10.25
CA LEU A 16 -2.54 1.08 11.33
C LEU A 16 -2.77 1.88 12.62
N LEU A 17 -1.79 2.70 13.01
CA LEU A 17 -1.91 3.51 14.24
C LEU A 17 -3.10 4.47 14.15
N VAL A 18 -3.24 5.17 13.01
CA VAL A 18 -4.39 6.06 12.74
C VAL A 18 -5.69 5.27 12.80
N GLY A 19 -5.76 4.11 12.15
CA GLY A 19 -6.92 3.24 12.14
C GLY A 19 -7.33 2.78 13.55
N VAL A 20 -6.39 2.32 14.37
CA VAL A 20 -6.62 1.90 15.76
C VAL A 20 -7.13 3.05 16.61
N VAL A 21 -6.48 4.22 16.55
CA VAL A 21 -6.92 5.42 17.28
C VAL A 21 -8.34 5.81 16.88
N MET A 22 -8.62 5.83 15.58
CA MET A 22 -9.96 6.14 15.07
C MET A 22 -11.00 5.13 15.52
N GLY A 23 -10.67 3.84 15.57
CA GLY A 23 -11.56 2.80 16.09
C GLY A 23 -11.91 2.98 17.56
N VAL A 24 -10.92 3.34 18.39
CA VAL A 24 -11.15 3.66 19.81
C VAL A 24 -12.05 4.89 19.95
N LEU A 25 -11.81 5.96 19.17
CA LEU A 25 -12.65 7.16 19.19
C LEU A 25 -14.09 6.88 18.74
N MET A 26 -14.28 6.02 17.74
CA MET A 26 -15.61 5.57 17.32
C MET A 26 -16.32 4.79 18.43
N ALA A 27 -15.63 3.87 19.10
CA ALA A 27 -16.18 3.11 20.22
C ALA A 27 -16.52 3.99 21.43
N ALA A 28 -15.72 5.04 21.67
CA ALA A 28 -15.96 6.03 22.72
C ALA A 28 -17.08 7.04 22.37
N GLY A 29 -17.69 6.93 21.18
CA GLY A 29 -18.76 7.83 20.76
C GLY A 29 -18.31 9.24 20.39
N ALA A 30 -17.01 9.47 20.15
CA ALA A 30 -16.43 10.78 19.85
C ALA A 30 -17.01 11.45 18.58
N PHE A 31 -17.64 10.65 17.71
CA PHE A 31 -18.23 11.09 16.44
C PHE A 31 -19.77 11.19 16.49
N SER A 32 -20.39 10.85 17.62
CA SER A 32 -21.85 10.80 17.76
C SER A 32 -22.45 12.20 17.65
N GLY A 33 -23.38 12.39 16.72
CA GLY A 33 -24.06 13.67 16.50
C GLY A 33 -23.22 14.76 15.82
N ALA A 34 -21.91 14.58 15.68
CA ALA A 34 -21.01 15.55 15.05
C ALA A 34 -20.83 15.34 13.54
N CYS A 35 -21.11 14.15 13.04
CA CYS A 35 -20.87 13.77 11.65
C CYS A 35 -21.69 12.54 11.26
N ARG A 36 -21.69 12.22 9.96
CA ARG A 36 -22.41 11.07 9.38
C ARG A 36 -21.68 9.75 9.72
N PRO A 37 -22.21 8.89 10.62
CA PRO A 37 -21.45 7.76 11.18
C PRO A 37 -21.02 6.71 10.13
N GLY A 38 -21.82 6.52 9.08
CA GLY A 38 -21.50 5.58 8.00
C GLY A 38 -20.24 6.00 7.21
N LEU A 39 -20.01 7.30 7.03
CA LEU A 39 -18.84 7.81 6.30
C LEU A 39 -17.57 7.73 7.15
N ILE A 40 -17.66 8.01 8.45
CA ILE A 40 -16.55 7.79 9.39
C ILE A 40 -16.16 6.31 9.43
N THR A 41 -17.15 5.41 9.52
CA THR A 41 -16.90 3.97 9.49
C THR A 41 -16.24 3.54 8.19
N THR A 42 -16.68 4.12 7.07
CA THR A 42 -16.06 3.88 5.75
C THR A 42 -14.63 4.41 5.70
N ALA A 43 -14.34 5.60 6.23
CA ALA A 43 -12.99 6.16 6.32
C ALA A 43 -12.06 5.27 7.16
N HIS A 44 -12.54 4.83 8.33
CA HIS A 44 -11.82 3.89 9.21
C HIS A 44 -11.52 2.56 8.50
N ALA A 45 -12.48 2.03 7.73
CA ALA A 45 -12.25 0.81 6.96
C ALA A 45 -11.18 1.01 5.88
N HIS A 46 -11.21 2.12 5.14
CA HIS A 46 -10.25 2.38 4.06
C HIS A 46 -8.83 2.67 4.56
N ILE A 47 -8.66 3.39 5.67
CA ILE A 47 -7.31 3.62 6.23
C ILE A 47 -6.68 2.31 6.71
N ASN A 48 -7.46 1.36 7.23
CA ASN A 48 -6.96 0.04 7.60
C ASN A 48 -6.74 -0.87 6.38
N LEU A 49 -7.67 -0.93 5.44
CA LEU A 49 -7.55 -1.82 4.29
C LEU A 49 -6.51 -1.32 3.29
N LEU A 50 -6.66 -0.10 2.78
CA LEU A 50 -5.76 0.47 1.78
C LEU A 50 -4.44 0.93 2.42
N GLY A 51 -4.53 1.56 3.59
CA GLY A 51 -3.37 2.16 4.24
C GLY A 51 -2.50 1.15 4.97
N PHE A 52 -3.09 0.25 5.76
CA PHE A 52 -2.35 -0.79 6.47
C PHE A 52 -2.18 -2.05 5.61
N VAL A 53 -3.25 -2.79 5.33
CA VAL A 53 -3.17 -4.13 4.73
C VAL A 53 -2.51 -4.09 3.35
N CYS A 54 -3.00 -3.27 2.42
CA CYS A 54 -2.44 -3.22 1.06
C CYS A 54 -0.99 -2.73 1.04
N MET A 55 -0.65 -1.68 1.78
CA MET A 55 0.73 -1.18 1.84
C MET A 55 1.68 -2.21 2.45
N LEU A 56 1.25 -2.95 3.47
CA LEU A 56 2.03 -4.04 4.04
C LEU A 56 2.29 -5.14 3.00
N ILE A 57 1.23 -5.56 2.28
CA ILE A 57 1.33 -6.55 1.21
C ILE A 57 2.29 -6.08 0.12
N PHE A 58 2.25 -4.80 -0.28
CA PHE A 58 3.16 -4.28 -1.30
C PHE A 58 4.62 -4.27 -0.83
N GLY A 59 4.88 -3.76 0.38
CA GLY A 59 6.23 -3.71 0.95
C GLY A 59 6.82 -5.11 1.16
N VAL A 60 6.08 -6.00 1.82
CA VAL A 60 6.49 -7.39 2.05
C VAL A 60 6.59 -8.15 0.73
N GLY A 61 5.66 -7.93 -0.20
CA GLY A 61 5.64 -8.54 -1.52
C GLY A 61 6.90 -8.24 -2.31
N TYR A 62 7.27 -6.97 -2.40
CA TYR A 62 8.52 -6.54 -3.04
C TYR A 62 9.79 -7.02 -2.31
N HIS A 63 9.69 -7.32 -1.02
CA HIS A 63 10.80 -7.89 -0.29
C HIS A 63 10.93 -9.40 -0.54
N ILE A 64 9.87 -10.16 -0.34
CA ILE A 64 9.97 -11.62 -0.22
C ILE A 64 9.94 -12.31 -1.58
N LEU A 65 9.06 -11.90 -2.50
CA LEU A 65 8.81 -12.65 -3.74
C LEU A 65 10.00 -12.65 -4.72
N PRO A 66 10.74 -11.55 -4.93
CA PRO A 66 11.94 -11.59 -5.77
C PRO A 66 13.01 -12.57 -5.22
N ARG A 67 13.13 -12.65 -3.89
CA ARG A 67 14.07 -13.57 -3.23
C ARG A 67 13.70 -15.03 -3.44
N PHE A 68 12.42 -15.38 -3.31
CA PHE A 68 11.94 -16.74 -3.63
C PHE A 68 12.09 -17.09 -5.10
N SER A 69 11.99 -16.09 -5.99
CA SER A 69 12.19 -16.29 -7.42
C SER A 69 13.67 -16.38 -7.82
N GLY A 70 14.61 -16.12 -6.90
CA GLY A 70 16.05 -16.05 -7.18
C GLY A 70 16.43 -14.96 -8.18
N LYS A 71 15.59 -13.93 -8.34
CA LYS A 71 15.73 -12.90 -9.38
C LYS A 71 15.69 -11.49 -8.77
N PRO A 72 16.41 -10.53 -9.37
CA PRO A 72 16.23 -9.13 -9.02
C PRO A 72 14.81 -8.68 -9.41
N LEU A 73 14.30 -7.67 -8.71
CA LEU A 73 13.03 -7.03 -9.04
C LEU A 73 13.09 -6.44 -10.46
N TYR A 74 12.03 -6.59 -11.25
CA TYR A 74 11.98 -6.10 -12.62
C TYR A 74 12.25 -4.58 -12.72
N SER A 75 11.64 -3.75 -11.87
CA SER A 75 11.92 -2.31 -11.83
C SER A 75 11.65 -1.68 -10.46
N GLU A 76 12.71 -1.15 -9.83
CA GLU A 76 12.61 -0.33 -8.60
C GLU A 76 11.98 1.04 -8.86
N ARG A 77 12.13 1.59 -10.07
CA ARG A 77 11.50 2.87 -10.44
C ARG A 77 9.97 2.73 -10.50
N LEU A 78 9.45 1.63 -11.05
CA LEU A 78 8.02 1.34 -11.05
C LEU A 78 7.46 1.16 -9.62
N ALA A 79 8.20 0.47 -8.74
CA ALA A 79 7.81 0.35 -7.34
C ALA A 79 7.74 1.71 -6.63
N THR A 80 8.62 2.65 -7.01
CA THR A 80 8.65 4.01 -6.45
C THR A 80 7.48 4.84 -6.95
N VAL A 81 7.15 4.78 -8.25
CA VAL A 81 5.95 5.42 -8.81
C VAL A 81 4.68 4.88 -8.17
N GLN A 82 4.59 3.55 -8.01
CA GLN A 82 3.50 2.91 -7.29
C GLN A 82 3.36 3.48 -5.88
N LEU A 83 4.45 3.57 -5.11
CA LEU A 83 4.41 4.07 -3.72
C LEU A 83 3.72 5.44 -3.66
N TRP A 84 4.12 6.37 -4.53
CA TRP A 84 3.53 7.70 -4.56
C TRP A 84 2.06 7.69 -5.00
N LEU A 85 1.70 6.91 -6.03
CA LEU A 85 0.30 6.75 -6.44
C LEU A 85 -0.57 6.21 -5.29
N ASN A 86 -0.11 5.17 -4.60
CA ASN A 86 -0.87 4.60 -3.49
C ASN A 86 -0.94 5.56 -2.29
N ILE A 87 0.10 6.34 -2.00
CA ILE A 87 0.04 7.39 -0.96
C ILE A 87 -0.99 8.46 -1.33
N THR A 88 -0.93 8.99 -2.56
CA THR A 88 -1.87 10.02 -3.03
C THR A 88 -3.31 9.52 -3.03
N GLY A 89 -3.54 8.30 -3.54
CA GLY A 89 -4.86 7.69 -3.55
C GLY A 89 -5.40 7.43 -2.14
N LEU A 90 -4.56 6.94 -1.22
CA LEU A 90 -4.94 6.69 0.17
C LEU A 90 -5.33 7.99 0.89
N VAL A 91 -4.47 9.00 0.85
CA VAL A 91 -4.69 10.28 1.52
C VAL A 91 -5.93 10.95 0.95
N GLY A 92 -6.09 10.94 -0.38
CA GLY A 92 -7.25 11.51 -1.05
C GLY A 92 -8.57 10.82 -0.69
N VAL A 93 -8.61 9.48 -0.71
CA VAL A 93 -9.80 8.71 -0.28
C VAL A 93 -10.15 9.02 1.18
N PHE A 94 -9.16 8.99 2.07
CA PHE A 94 -9.38 9.23 3.49
C PHE A 94 -9.85 10.67 3.76
N ALA A 95 -9.19 11.67 3.17
CA ALA A 95 -9.56 13.07 3.32
C ALA A 95 -10.94 13.38 2.75
N MET A 96 -11.29 12.83 1.58
CA MET A 96 -12.62 13.03 0.98
C MET A 96 -13.73 12.38 1.79
N LEU A 97 -13.50 11.20 2.37
CA LEU A 97 -14.47 10.54 3.25
C LEU A 97 -14.67 11.31 4.56
N LEU A 98 -13.59 11.83 5.16
CA LEU A 98 -13.70 12.69 6.34
C LEU A 98 -14.42 13.99 6.01
N ALA A 99 -14.03 14.69 4.94
CA ALA A 99 -14.69 15.91 4.51
C ALA A 99 -16.18 15.69 4.24
N ALA A 100 -16.52 14.59 3.56
CA ALA A 100 -17.91 14.20 3.35
C ALA A 100 -18.61 13.87 4.68
N ALA A 101 -17.95 13.25 5.65
CA ALA A 101 -18.60 12.93 6.94
C ALA A 101 -19.10 14.17 7.68
N TYR A 102 -18.41 15.31 7.54
CA TYR A 102 -18.74 16.59 8.19
C TYR A 102 -19.46 17.61 7.29
N SER A 103 -19.58 17.36 5.98
CA SER A 103 -20.33 18.24 5.08
C SER A 103 -21.81 17.83 5.01
N GLU A 104 -22.69 18.76 4.66
CA GLU A 104 -24.07 18.46 4.23
C GLU A 104 -24.15 18.15 2.73
N ALA A 105 -23.15 18.60 1.97
CA ALA A 105 -23.08 18.39 0.53
C ALA A 105 -22.56 16.98 0.20
N ASP A 106 -23.37 16.21 -0.52
CA ASP A 106 -22.97 14.89 -1.05
C ASP A 106 -21.94 14.97 -2.18
N LEU A 107 -21.72 16.16 -2.74
CA LEU A 107 -20.73 16.37 -3.81
C LEU A 107 -19.32 15.89 -3.41
N MET A 108 -18.95 16.07 -2.14
CA MET A 108 -17.63 15.69 -1.60
C MET A 108 -17.40 14.17 -1.65
N ARG A 109 -18.46 13.36 -1.67
CA ARG A 109 -18.35 11.90 -1.82
C ARG A 109 -17.85 11.50 -3.21
N TYR A 110 -18.19 12.26 -4.26
CA TYR A 110 -17.70 11.96 -5.61
C TYR A 110 -16.19 12.14 -5.74
N GLY A 111 -15.58 12.94 -4.87
CA GLY A 111 -14.12 13.09 -4.78
C GLY A 111 -13.40 11.78 -4.41
N VAL A 112 -14.08 10.81 -3.79
CA VAL A 112 -13.46 9.52 -3.39
C VAL A 112 -13.07 8.68 -4.61
N ALA A 113 -13.92 8.67 -5.66
CA ALA A 113 -13.73 7.82 -6.83
C ALA A 113 -12.41 8.08 -7.59
N PRO A 114 -12.02 9.33 -7.95
CA PRO A 114 -10.77 9.58 -8.66
C PRO A 114 -9.54 9.19 -7.82
N PHE A 115 -9.52 9.46 -6.51
CA PHE A 115 -8.41 9.03 -5.65
C PHE A 115 -8.36 7.50 -5.49
N GLY A 116 -9.51 6.84 -5.43
CA GLY A 116 -9.59 5.38 -5.48
C GLY A 116 -9.01 4.80 -6.78
N ALA A 117 -9.30 5.44 -7.92
CA ALA A 117 -8.71 5.04 -9.21
C ALA A 117 -7.20 5.22 -9.25
N VAL A 118 -6.67 6.31 -8.65
CA VAL A 118 -5.23 6.52 -8.50
C VAL A 118 -4.59 5.41 -7.66
N PHE A 119 -5.22 5.01 -6.54
CA PHE A 119 -4.74 3.89 -5.74
C PHE A 119 -4.77 2.57 -6.52
N ALA A 120 -5.87 2.30 -7.24
CA ALA A 120 -6.03 1.11 -8.05
C ALA A 120 -4.96 1.01 -9.15
N LEU A 121 -4.61 2.14 -9.79
CA LEU A 121 -3.51 2.20 -10.75
C LEU A 121 -2.18 1.76 -10.11
N GLY A 122 -1.89 2.20 -8.88
CA GLY A 122 -0.74 1.71 -8.12
C GLY A 122 -0.77 0.18 -7.92
N ALA A 123 -1.92 -0.39 -7.56
CA ALA A 123 -2.07 -1.84 -7.42
C ALA A 123 -1.91 -2.61 -8.74
N VAL A 124 -2.29 -2.02 -9.87
CA VAL A 124 -2.02 -2.57 -11.21
C VAL A 124 -0.51 -2.58 -11.50
N LEU A 125 0.19 -1.48 -11.19
CA LEU A 125 1.65 -1.42 -11.34
C LEU A 125 2.37 -2.45 -10.46
N PHE A 126 1.90 -2.65 -9.22
CA PHE A 126 2.39 -3.71 -8.33
C PHE A 126 2.34 -5.07 -9.00
N THR A 127 1.14 -5.43 -9.44
CA THR A 127 0.86 -6.73 -10.03
C THR A 127 1.70 -6.94 -11.28
N PHE A 128 1.75 -5.94 -12.16
CA PHE A 128 2.57 -5.99 -13.37
C PHE A 128 4.06 -6.19 -13.07
N ASN A 129 4.62 -5.38 -12.16
CA ASN A 129 6.06 -5.42 -11.82
C ASN A 129 6.44 -6.78 -11.21
N LEU A 130 5.57 -7.32 -10.36
CA LEU A 130 5.77 -8.58 -9.69
C LEU A 130 5.63 -9.79 -10.63
N LEU A 131 4.59 -9.81 -11.47
CA LEU A 131 4.42 -10.86 -12.49
C LEU A 131 5.61 -10.90 -13.46
N LYS A 132 6.10 -9.74 -13.91
CA LYS A 132 7.32 -9.64 -14.73
C LYS A 132 8.56 -10.15 -14.01
N THR A 133 8.66 -9.94 -12.71
CA THR A 133 9.78 -10.44 -11.89
C THR A 133 9.78 -11.96 -11.81
N MET A 134 8.59 -12.57 -11.69
CA MET A 134 8.45 -14.03 -11.61
C MET A 134 8.60 -14.70 -12.98
N GLY A 135 8.10 -14.11 -14.06
CA GLY A 135 7.96 -14.70 -15.40
C GLY A 135 9.23 -14.96 -16.23
N GLY A 136 10.44 -14.82 -15.69
CA GLY A 136 11.70 -15.19 -16.38
C GLY A 136 12.10 -16.68 -16.21
N ALA A 137 13.09 -17.16 -16.98
CA ALA A 137 13.71 -18.47 -16.68
C ALA A 137 14.46 -18.43 -15.32
N PRO A 138 14.52 -19.53 -14.55
CA PRO A 138 15.28 -19.58 -13.30
C PRO A 138 16.74 -19.18 -13.53
N ALA A 139 17.34 -18.46 -12.57
CA ALA A 139 18.77 -18.17 -12.63
C ALA A 139 19.56 -19.49 -12.65
N PRO A 140 20.65 -19.59 -13.42
CA PRO A 140 21.51 -20.77 -13.39
C PRO A 140 21.97 -21.06 -11.95
N PRO A 141 22.14 -22.33 -11.58
CA PRO A 141 22.71 -22.70 -10.28
C PRO A 141 24.02 -21.95 -10.07
N VAL A 142 24.21 -21.39 -8.86
CA VAL A 142 25.50 -20.79 -8.48
C VAL A 142 26.52 -21.93 -8.41
N VAL A 143 27.34 -22.08 -9.44
CA VAL A 143 28.45 -23.03 -9.44
C VAL A 143 29.55 -22.46 -8.53
N PRO A 144 29.93 -23.15 -7.45
CA PRO A 144 31.05 -22.71 -6.62
C PRO A 144 32.33 -22.61 -7.45
N PRO A 145 33.20 -21.64 -7.18
CA PRO A 145 34.50 -21.57 -7.86
C PRO A 145 35.24 -22.90 -7.65
N LYS A 146 35.77 -23.46 -8.74
CA LYS A 146 36.54 -24.71 -8.71
C LYS A 146 37.69 -24.53 -7.71
N PRO A 147 37.94 -25.49 -6.80
CA PRO A 147 39.05 -25.39 -5.86
C PRO A 147 40.35 -25.13 -6.63
N ALA A 148 41.12 -24.14 -6.19
CA ALA A 148 42.43 -23.87 -6.76
C ALA A 148 43.26 -25.16 -6.65
N SER A 149 43.79 -25.64 -7.78
CA SER A 149 44.74 -26.75 -7.78
C SER A 149 45.92 -26.33 -6.91
N ARG A 150 46.09 -26.99 -5.75
CA ARG A 150 47.28 -26.78 -4.92
C ARG A 150 48.51 -27.22 -5.73
N PRO A 151 49.59 -26.42 -5.76
CA PRO A 151 50.86 -26.82 -6.34
C PRO A 151 51.51 -27.95 -5.51
#